data_AF-A0A0G1MZG6-F1
#
_entry.id   AF-A0A0G1MZG6-F1
#
_cell.length_a   1.000
_cell.length_b   1.000
_cell.length_c   1.000
_cell.angle_alpha   90.00
_cell.angle_beta   90.00
_cell.angle_gamma   90.00
#
_symmetry.space_group_name_H-M   'P 1'
#
loop_
_entity.id
_entity.type
_entity.pdbx_description
1 polymer ?
#
loop_
_entity_poly.entity_id
_entity_poly.type
_entity_poly.pdbx_seq_one_letter_code
_entity_poly.pdbx_strand_id
1 'polypeptide(L)'
;MANQLYQEFKDFFPEAGVHYFISYYDYYQPEAYIPRSDTYIQKDAKINEQIEQMRYAATADILSRNDVIIVASVSCIYGITNPKEYKKISVIFSRGQKISRKKIIEILVELQYKRNDLASLAGEFSVRGEEVDIFLPQGENKIRLSFDASAIFKIQTIPLALGSETKIKDLEETRVFPAKHYVTEKQKLVLAVKNIELELNRELAKLKKQNRAILSSATPANRRSR
;
A
#
# COMPACT_ATOMS: atom_id res chain seq x y z
N MET A 1 -2.85 -5.10 -25.84
CA MET A 1 -1.44 -5.56 -25.95
C MET A 1 -0.89 -6.02 -24.62
N ALA A 2 -0.75 -5.17 -23.59
CA ALA A 2 -0.17 -5.59 -22.30
C ALA A 2 -0.95 -6.73 -21.60
N ASN A 3 -2.29 -6.68 -21.53
CA ASN A 3 -3.07 -7.77 -20.94
C ASN A 3 -2.93 -9.10 -21.71
N GLN A 4 -2.87 -9.05 -23.04
CA GLN A 4 -2.71 -10.25 -23.86
C GLN A 4 -1.37 -10.95 -23.56
N LEU A 5 -0.27 -10.19 -23.56
CA LEU A 5 1.06 -10.72 -23.24
C LEU A 5 1.13 -11.29 -21.81
N TYR A 6 0.44 -10.66 -20.86
CA TYR A 6 0.34 -11.16 -19.49
C TYR A 6 -0.35 -12.53 -19.42
N GLN A 7 -1.46 -12.73 -20.14
CA GLN A 7 -2.13 -14.03 -20.20
C GLN A 7 -1.26 -15.07 -20.89
N GLU A 8 -0.66 -14.74 -22.04
CA GLU A 8 0.23 -15.64 -22.76
C GLU A 8 1.41 -16.09 -21.88
N PHE A 9 2.06 -15.18 -21.15
CA PHE A 9 3.14 -15.56 -20.23
C PHE A 9 2.68 -16.37 -19.03
N LYS A 10 1.46 -16.16 -18.52
CA LYS A 10 0.91 -17.02 -17.47
C LYS A 10 0.75 -18.46 -17.97
N ASP A 11 0.31 -18.64 -19.20
CA ASP A 11 0.17 -19.97 -19.81
C ASP A 11 1.53 -20.61 -20.10
N PHE A 12 2.51 -19.83 -20.55
CA PHE A 12 3.87 -20.33 -20.81
C PHE A 12 4.68 -20.64 -19.54
N PHE A 13 4.44 -19.91 -18.44
CA PHE A 13 5.22 -20.02 -17.21
C PHE A 13 4.32 -20.19 -15.96
N PRO A 14 3.57 -21.30 -15.85
CA PRO A 14 2.56 -21.47 -14.80
C PRO A 14 3.14 -21.51 -13.37
N GLU A 15 4.39 -21.94 -13.22
CA GLU A 15 5.07 -22.02 -11.92
C GLU A 15 5.75 -20.70 -11.52
N ALA A 16 6.04 -19.81 -12.48
CA ALA A 16 6.76 -18.56 -12.24
C ALA A 16 5.82 -17.46 -11.72
N GLY A 17 6.38 -16.45 -11.06
CA GLY A 17 5.65 -15.25 -10.65
C GLY A 17 5.40 -14.33 -11.85
N VAL A 18 4.32 -14.58 -12.61
CA VAL A 18 3.92 -13.72 -13.74
C VAL A 18 2.94 -12.66 -13.24
N HIS A 19 3.30 -11.38 -13.35
CA HIS A 19 2.51 -10.27 -12.83
C HIS A 19 2.25 -9.16 -13.85
N TYR A 20 1.25 -8.34 -13.52
CA TYR A 20 0.80 -7.21 -14.31
C TYR A 20 1.00 -5.89 -13.55
N PHE A 21 1.71 -4.94 -14.16
CA PHE A 21 2.06 -3.67 -13.53
C PHE A 21 1.77 -2.47 -14.44
N ILE A 22 0.54 -1.97 -14.38
CA ILE A 22 0.09 -0.80 -15.15
C ILE A 22 -0.42 0.30 -14.24
N SER A 23 -0.87 1.42 -14.81
CA SER A 23 -1.59 2.45 -14.06
C SER A 23 -2.82 1.84 -13.40
N TYR A 24 -2.98 2.05 -12.10
CA TYR A 24 -4.17 1.63 -11.35
C TYR A 24 -5.31 2.66 -11.44
N TYR A 25 -5.17 3.72 -12.23
CA TYR A 25 -6.24 4.68 -12.44
C TYR A 25 -7.12 4.27 -13.63
N ASP A 26 -8.41 4.06 -13.39
CA ASP A 26 -9.43 3.96 -14.45
C ASP A 26 -9.62 5.33 -15.12
N TYR A 27 -9.56 6.39 -14.32
CA TYR A 27 -9.64 7.78 -14.73
C TYR A 27 -8.64 8.60 -13.93
N TYR A 28 -7.95 9.52 -14.60
CA TYR A 28 -6.98 10.41 -13.98
C TYR A 28 -6.96 11.77 -14.69
N GLN A 29 -7.28 12.81 -13.94
CA GLN A 29 -7.09 14.21 -14.27
C GLN A 29 -5.97 14.78 -13.39
N PRO A 30 -4.85 15.23 -14.00
CA PRO A 30 -3.80 15.89 -13.24
C PRO A 30 -4.26 17.25 -12.73
N GLU A 31 -3.64 17.69 -11.65
CA GLU A 31 -3.73 19.09 -11.22
C GLU A 31 -2.99 19.97 -12.24
N ALA A 32 -3.62 21.06 -12.66
CA ALA A 32 -3.03 21.98 -13.63
C ALA A 32 -3.55 23.41 -13.44
N TYR A 33 -2.74 24.38 -13.85
CA TYR A 33 -3.15 25.77 -13.97
C TYR A 33 -2.97 26.23 -15.41
N ILE A 34 -4.01 26.80 -16.01
CA ILE A 34 -4.01 27.32 -17.38
C ILE A 34 -3.93 28.85 -17.33
N PRO A 35 -2.76 29.45 -17.62
CA PRO A 35 -2.57 30.89 -17.46
C PRO A 35 -3.46 31.75 -18.37
N ARG A 36 -3.72 31.28 -19.60
CA ARG A 36 -4.49 32.04 -20.60
C ARG A 36 -5.95 32.28 -20.17
N SER A 37 -6.54 31.34 -19.44
CA SER A 37 -7.92 31.40 -18.99
C SER A 37 -8.05 31.58 -17.48
N ASP A 38 -6.93 31.81 -16.78
CA ASP A 38 -6.84 31.87 -15.32
C ASP A 38 -7.61 30.74 -14.63
N THR A 39 -7.46 29.51 -15.15
CA THR A 39 -8.25 28.36 -14.70
C THR A 39 -7.37 27.38 -13.93
N TYR A 40 -7.76 27.09 -12.70
CA TYR A 40 -7.19 26.00 -11.92
C TYR A 40 -8.04 24.75 -12.07
N ILE A 41 -7.41 23.67 -12.50
CA ILE A 41 -7.99 22.34 -12.66
C ILE A 41 -7.53 21.50 -11.47
N GLN A 42 -8.48 21.12 -10.63
CA GLN A 42 -8.21 20.21 -9.52
C GLN A 42 -7.91 18.81 -10.02
N LYS A 43 -7.04 18.13 -9.27
CA LYS A 43 -6.83 16.70 -9.45
C LYS A 43 -8.14 15.96 -9.18
N ASP A 44 -8.50 15.07 -10.09
CA ASP A 44 -9.57 14.10 -9.91
C ASP A 44 -9.11 12.74 -10.43
N ALA A 45 -9.46 11.66 -9.74
CA ALA A 45 -9.01 10.33 -10.13
C ALA A 45 -9.89 9.23 -9.55
N LYS A 46 -10.01 8.13 -10.31
CA LYS A 46 -10.68 6.90 -9.89
C LYS A 46 -9.69 5.74 -9.91
N ILE A 47 -9.55 5.06 -8.78
CA ILE A 47 -8.65 3.91 -8.62
C ILE A 47 -9.39 2.62 -8.95
N ASN A 48 -8.70 1.73 -9.63
CA ASN A 48 -9.08 0.35 -9.87
C ASN A 48 -8.39 -0.56 -8.85
N GLU A 49 -9.16 -1.06 -7.89
CA GLU A 49 -8.64 -1.86 -6.78
C GLU A 49 -7.99 -3.17 -7.25
N GLN A 50 -8.51 -3.81 -8.31
CA GLN A 50 -7.95 -5.05 -8.84
C GLN A 50 -6.56 -4.83 -9.44
N ILE A 51 -6.38 -3.76 -10.22
CA ILE A 51 -5.06 -3.41 -10.76
C ILE A 51 -4.10 -3.01 -9.64
N GLU A 52 -4.58 -2.34 -8.59
CA GLU A 52 -3.74 -2.03 -7.43
C GLU A 52 -3.25 -3.30 -6.72
N GLN A 53 -4.15 -4.27 -6.50
CA GLN A 53 -3.82 -5.59 -5.95
C GLN A 53 -2.77 -6.32 -6.80
N MET A 54 -2.90 -6.30 -8.13
CA MET A 54 -1.91 -6.88 -9.05
C MET A 54 -0.53 -6.21 -8.92
N ARG A 55 -0.48 -4.89 -8.71
CA ARG A 55 0.77 -4.18 -8.46
C ARG A 55 1.39 -4.56 -7.12
N TYR A 56 0.58 -4.73 -6.07
CA TYR A 56 1.05 -5.24 -4.79
C TYR A 56 1.64 -6.64 -4.92
N ALA A 57 1.02 -7.51 -5.74
CA ALA A 57 1.52 -8.86 -6.01
C ALA A 57 2.88 -8.80 -6.70
N ALA A 58 3.01 -8.01 -7.76
CA ALA A 58 4.27 -7.82 -8.48
C ALA A 58 5.41 -7.39 -7.54
N THR A 59 5.19 -6.37 -6.71
CA THR A 59 6.24 -5.87 -5.82
C THR A 59 6.61 -6.83 -4.69
N ALA A 60 5.65 -7.62 -4.19
CA ALA A 60 5.91 -8.60 -3.14
C ALA A 60 6.74 -9.77 -3.67
N ASP A 61 6.43 -10.26 -4.88
CA ASP A 61 7.14 -11.38 -5.48
C ASP A 61 8.57 -11.00 -5.86
N ILE A 62 8.81 -9.82 -6.46
CA ILE A 62 10.19 -9.34 -6.73
C ILE A 62 11.08 -9.38 -5.48
N LEU A 63 10.50 -9.13 -4.30
CA LEU A 63 11.25 -9.05 -3.04
C LEU A 63 11.41 -10.40 -2.33
N SER A 64 10.70 -11.43 -2.81
CA SER A 64 10.54 -12.72 -2.15
C SER A 64 11.03 -13.90 -2.98
N ARG A 65 11.05 -13.81 -4.31
CA ARG A 65 11.50 -14.87 -5.23
C ARG A 65 12.29 -14.29 -6.42
N ASN A 66 12.99 -15.16 -7.16
CA ASN A 66 13.89 -14.76 -8.26
C ASN A 66 13.30 -15.00 -9.66
N ASP A 67 12.28 -15.85 -9.76
CA ASP A 67 11.62 -16.28 -10.98
C ASP A 67 10.36 -15.45 -11.24
N VAL A 68 10.57 -14.17 -11.55
CA VAL A 68 9.49 -13.19 -11.70
C VAL A 68 9.51 -12.57 -13.10
N ILE A 69 8.35 -12.52 -13.75
CA ILE A 69 8.12 -11.84 -15.03
C ILE A 69 7.07 -10.77 -14.79
N ILE A 70 7.35 -9.53 -15.20
CA ILE A 70 6.42 -8.41 -15.06
C ILE A 70 6.11 -7.84 -16.43
N VAL A 71 4.83 -7.91 -16.80
CA VAL A 71 4.31 -7.17 -17.94
C VAL A 71 3.86 -5.79 -17.47
N ALA A 72 4.60 -4.76 -17.87
CA ALA A 72 4.40 -3.39 -17.38
C ALA A 72 4.07 -2.39 -18.49
N SER A 73 3.35 -1.33 -18.11
CA SER A 73 3.28 -0.10 -18.92
C SER A 73 4.36 0.90 -18.48
N VAL A 74 4.36 2.10 -19.07
CA VAL A 74 5.18 3.24 -18.60
C VAL A 74 4.97 3.57 -17.12
N SER A 75 3.98 2.98 -16.44
CA SER A 75 3.87 3.08 -14.99
C SER A 75 5.13 2.59 -14.25
N CYS A 76 5.94 1.71 -14.84
CA CYS A 76 7.16 1.19 -14.21
C CYS A 76 8.28 2.23 -14.02
N ILE A 77 8.21 3.38 -14.71
CA ILE A 77 9.17 4.48 -14.52
C ILE A 77 8.68 5.54 -13.51
N TYR A 78 7.46 5.39 -12.98
CA TYR A 78 6.95 6.26 -11.91
C TYR A 78 7.38 5.77 -10.53
N GLY A 79 7.66 6.71 -9.64
CA GLY A 79 8.21 6.43 -8.32
C GLY A 79 7.26 5.63 -7.41
N ILE A 80 7.79 4.60 -6.78
CA ILE A 80 7.22 3.90 -5.61
C ILE A 80 8.28 3.85 -4.50
N THR A 81 7.90 3.46 -3.27
CA THR A 81 8.86 3.38 -2.15
C THR A 81 10.07 2.53 -2.53
N ASN A 82 11.26 2.99 -2.11
CA ASN A 82 12.52 2.28 -2.31
C ASN A 82 12.37 0.80 -1.87
N PRO A 83 12.72 -0.18 -2.71
CA PRO A 83 12.56 -1.61 -2.40
C PRO A 83 13.22 -2.02 -1.07
N LYS A 84 14.39 -1.46 -0.75
CA LYS A 84 15.09 -1.71 0.52
C LYS A 84 14.30 -1.18 1.71
N GLU A 85 13.71 0.01 1.59
CA GLU A 85 12.87 0.57 2.65
C GLU A 85 11.57 -0.20 2.81
N TYR A 86 10.92 -0.57 1.70
CA TYR A 86 9.70 -1.37 1.73
C TYR A 86 9.93 -2.73 2.41
N LYS A 87 11.06 -3.40 2.09
CA LYS A 87 11.47 -4.63 2.76
C LYS A 87 11.86 -4.40 4.23
N LYS A 88 12.50 -3.28 4.56
CA LYS A 88 12.87 -2.92 5.95
C LYS A 88 11.64 -2.69 6.83
N ILE A 89 10.59 -2.07 6.28
CA ILE A 89 9.35 -1.76 7.01
C ILE A 89 8.51 -3.04 7.20
N SER A 90 8.60 -4.02 6.29
CA SER A 90 7.88 -5.30 6.43
C SER A 90 8.23 -6.05 7.72
N VAL A 91 7.30 -6.86 8.20
CA VAL A 91 7.46 -7.64 9.44
C VAL A 91 7.38 -9.13 9.14
N ILE A 92 8.27 -9.89 9.77
CA ILE A 92 8.22 -11.36 9.75
C ILE A 92 7.52 -11.82 11.03
N PHE A 93 6.51 -12.66 10.87
CA PHE A 93 5.91 -13.41 11.96
C PHE A 93 6.35 -14.86 11.87
N SER A 94 6.77 -15.43 13.00
CA SER A 94 7.23 -16.81 13.08
C SER A 94 6.45 -17.58 14.14
N ARG A 95 6.22 -18.87 13.90
CA ARG A 95 5.66 -19.77 14.89
C ARG A 95 6.57 -19.82 16.12
N GLY A 96 5.97 -19.80 17.31
CA GLY A 96 6.66 -19.70 18.60
C GLY A 96 7.09 -18.29 18.99
N GLN A 97 6.91 -17.28 18.14
CA GLN A 97 7.28 -15.89 18.46
C GLN A 97 6.46 -15.40 19.67
N LYS A 98 7.16 -14.98 20.73
CA LYS A 98 6.55 -14.34 21.91
C LYS A 98 6.19 -12.90 21.58
N ILE A 99 4.92 -12.69 21.24
CA ILE A 99 4.39 -11.38 20.90
C ILE A 99 2.94 -11.29 21.33
N SER A 100 2.59 -10.18 21.97
CA SER A 100 1.20 -9.94 22.38
C SER A 100 0.35 -9.55 21.17
N ARG A 101 -0.92 -9.94 21.21
CA ARG A 101 -1.92 -9.51 20.20
C ARG A 101 -1.98 -7.99 20.06
N LYS A 102 -1.90 -7.25 21.16
CA LYS A 102 -1.86 -5.79 21.15
C LYS A 102 -0.69 -5.27 20.31
N LYS A 103 0.49 -5.88 20.45
CA LYS A 103 1.66 -5.47 19.70
C LYS A 103 1.52 -5.74 18.20
N ILE A 104 0.87 -6.84 17.82
CA ILE A 104 0.57 -7.13 16.41
C ILE A 104 -0.40 -6.12 15.82
N ILE A 105 -1.44 -5.73 16.56
CA ILE A 105 -2.38 -4.68 16.12
C ILE A 105 -1.62 -3.37 15.87
N GLU A 106 -0.73 -2.97 16.78
CA GLU A 106 0.11 -1.77 16.61
C GLU A 106 0.98 -1.88 15.34
N ILE A 107 1.64 -3.02 15.13
CA ILE A 107 2.45 -3.28 13.94
C ILE A 107 1.62 -3.19 12.66
N LEU A 108 0.43 -3.81 12.62
CA LEU A 108 -0.41 -3.81 11.42
C LEU A 108 -0.90 -2.39 11.08
N VAL A 109 -1.22 -1.58 12.10
CA VAL A 109 -1.55 -0.16 11.91
C VAL A 109 -0.34 0.63 11.39
N GLU A 110 0.86 0.38 11.90
CA GLU A 110 2.09 1.00 11.38
C GLU A 110 2.34 0.62 9.91
N LEU A 111 2.03 -0.63 9.55
CA LEU A 111 2.02 -1.15 8.19
C LEU A 111 0.86 -0.63 7.32
N GLN A 112 0.07 0.33 7.81
CA GLN A 112 -1.07 0.95 7.11
C GLN A 112 -2.28 0.03 6.88
N TYR A 113 -2.37 -1.10 7.57
CA TYR A 113 -3.58 -1.90 7.54
C TYR A 113 -4.69 -1.25 8.37
N LYS A 114 -5.93 -1.39 7.90
CA LYS A 114 -7.12 -0.91 8.60
C LYS A 114 -7.74 -2.02 9.42
N ARG A 115 -8.00 -1.76 10.71
CA ARG A 115 -8.77 -2.70 11.53
C ARG A 115 -10.24 -2.68 11.11
N ASN A 116 -10.79 -3.86 10.85
CA ASN A 116 -12.21 -4.07 10.61
C ASN A 116 -12.58 -5.46 11.15
N ASP A 117 -13.44 -5.55 12.17
CA ASP A 117 -13.79 -6.85 12.76
C ASP A 117 -14.63 -7.73 11.80
N LEU A 118 -15.25 -7.08 10.80
CA LEU A 118 -15.94 -7.69 9.66
C LEU A 118 -15.08 -7.66 8.37
N ALA A 119 -13.74 -7.59 8.51
CA ALA A 119 -12.84 -7.47 7.37
C ALA A 119 -13.11 -8.54 6.31
N SER A 120 -13.19 -8.06 5.07
CA SER A 120 -13.29 -8.88 3.86
C SER A 120 -12.44 -8.32 2.72
N LEU A 121 -11.85 -7.13 2.91
CA LEU A 121 -11.14 -6.39 1.87
C LEU A 121 -9.62 -6.48 2.07
N ALA A 122 -8.88 -6.39 0.97
CA ALA A 122 -7.42 -6.33 0.97
C ALA A 122 -6.92 -5.12 1.77
N GLY A 123 -5.84 -5.28 2.53
CA GLY A 123 -5.29 -4.21 3.37
C GLY A 123 -6.06 -4.00 4.68
N GLU A 124 -7.01 -4.86 5.02
CA GLU A 124 -7.68 -4.89 6.32
C GLU A 124 -7.16 -6.02 7.22
N PHE A 125 -7.43 -5.92 8.52
CA PHE A 125 -7.28 -7.04 9.44
C PHE A 125 -8.42 -7.09 10.44
N SER A 126 -8.75 -8.30 10.90
CA SER A 126 -9.75 -8.55 11.94
C SER A 126 -9.15 -9.30 13.11
N VAL A 127 -9.77 -9.15 14.29
CA VAL A 127 -9.36 -9.82 15.52
C VAL A 127 -10.56 -10.55 16.10
N ARG A 128 -10.48 -11.88 16.23
CA ARG A 128 -11.58 -12.73 16.72
C ARG A 128 -11.02 -13.73 17.73
N GLY A 129 -11.31 -13.51 19.01
CA GLY A 129 -10.76 -14.35 20.08
C GLY A 129 -9.23 -14.39 20.03
N GLU A 130 -8.68 -15.59 19.83
CA GLU A 130 -7.25 -15.87 19.74
C GLU A 130 -6.73 -15.90 18.30
N GLU A 131 -7.47 -15.33 17.36
CA GLU A 131 -7.08 -15.25 15.95
C GLU A 131 -6.97 -13.78 15.50
N VAL A 132 -5.93 -13.50 14.71
CA VAL A 132 -5.78 -12.27 13.93
C VAL A 132 -5.72 -12.67 12.46
N ASP A 133 -6.72 -12.24 11.69
CA ASP A 133 -6.77 -12.45 10.23
C ASP A 133 -6.30 -11.18 9.53
N ILE A 134 -5.25 -11.30 8.72
CA ILE A 134 -4.63 -10.23 7.94
C ILE A 134 -4.94 -10.46 6.47
N PHE A 135 -5.74 -9.57 5.86
CA PHE A 135 -6.11 -9.65 4.45
C PHE A 135 -5.02 -8.98 3.63
N LEU A 136 -4.24 -9.78 2.90
CA LEU A 136 -3.06 -9.29 2.23
C LEU A 136 -3.42 -8.32 1.09
N PRO A 137 -2.58 -7.32 0.78
CA PRO A 137 -2.86 -6.30 -0.23
C PRO A 137 -2.99 -6.87 -1.65
N GLN A 138 -2.49 -8.08 -1.88
CA GLN A 138 -2.65 -8.81 -3.15
C GLN A 138 -4.06 -9.34 -3.37
N GLY A 139 -4.91 -9.40 -2.34
CA GLY A 139 -6.31 -9.81 -2.45
C GLY A 139 -6.58 -11.31 -2.64
N GLU A 140 -5.55 -12.14 -2.82
CA GLU A 140 -5.74 -13.58 -3.08
C GLU A 140 -5.87 -14.41 -1.80
N ASN A 141 -5.13 -14.03 -0.76
CA ASN A 141 -4.99 -14.81 0.47
C ASN A 141 -5.07 -13.90 1.70
N LYS A 142 -5.53 -14.48 2.82
CA LYS A 142 -5.30 -13.93 4.15
C LYS A 142 -4.29 -14.77 4.93
N ILE A 143 -3.55 -14.11 5.82
CA ILE A 143 -2.72 -14.75 6.83
C ILE A 143 -3.50 -14.78 8.13
N ARG A 144 -3.66 -15.97 8.71
CA ARG A 144 -4.20 -16.15 10.06
C ARG A 144 -3.07 -16.43 11.03
N LEU A 145 -2.99 -15.60 12.07
CA LEU A 145 -2.12 -15.82 13.22
C LEU A 145 -3.00 -16.28 14.39
N SER A 146 -2.72 -17.47 14.93
CA SER A 146 -3.41 -18.00 16.10
C SER A 146 -2.49 -17.96 17.32
N PHE A 147 -3.04 -17.58 18.47
CA PHE A 147 -2.29 -17.29 19.69
C PHE A 147 -2.61 -18.28 20.82
N ASP A 148 -1.59 -18.56 21.63
CA ASP A 148 -1.75 -19.16 22.96
C ASP A 148 -1.09 -18.23 23.97
N ALA A 149 -1.85 -17.72 24.94
CA ALA A 149 -1.51 -16.80 26.03
C ALA A 149 -0.63 -15.56 25.68
N SER A 150 0.57 -15.75 25.12
CA SER A 150 1.51 -14.70 24.70
C SER A 150 2.40 -15.05 23.50
N ALA A 151 2.12 -16.13 22.77
CA ALA A 151 2.92 -16.55 21.61
C ALA A 151 2.04 -16.94 20.41
N ILE A 152 2.58 -16.75 19.21
CA ILE A 152 1.99 -17.28 17.98
C ILE A 152 2.22 -18.80 17.98
N PHE A 153 1.17 -19.62 18.09
CA PHE A 153 1.32 -21.07 18.02
C PHE A 153 1.09 -21.63 16.62
N LYS A 154 0.34 -20.89 15.78
CA LYS A 154 0.01 -21.30 14.41
C LYS A 154 -0.04 -20.12 13.46
N ILE A 155 0.49 -20.33 12.26
CA ILE A 155 0.39 -19.40 11.13
C ILE A 155 -0.22 -20.17 9.97
N GLN A 156 -1.25 -19.62 9.34
CA GLN A 156 -1.89 -20.23 8.18
C GLN A 156 -2.08 -19.23 7.05
N THR A 157 -1.83 -19.65 5.82
CA THR A 157 -2.30 -18.96 4.63
C THR A 157 -3.63 -19.56 4.21
N ILE A 158 -4.65 -18.72 4.09
CA ILE A 158 -6.02 -19.10 3.76
C ILE A 158 -6.44 -18.34 2.49
N PRO A 159 -6.75 -19.02 1.38
CA PRO A 159 -7.27 -18.40 0.18
C PRO A 159 -8.64 -17.75 0.42
N LEU A 160 -8.91 -16.62 -0.23
CA LEU A 160 -10.17 -15.89 -0.10
C LEU A 160 -11.25 -16.36 -1.08
N ALA A 161 -10.87 -16.90 -2.23
CA ALA A 161 -11.80 -17.42 -3.23
C ALA A 161 -12.22 -18.88 -2.90
N LEU A 162 -13.52 -19.16 -2.89
CA LEU A 162 -14.04 -20.53 -2.81
C LEU A 162 -13.64 -21.31 -4.08
N GLY A 163 -13.11 -22.52 -3.90
CA GLY A 163 -12.72 -23.39 -5.02
C GLY A 163 -11.33 -23.12 -5.62
N SER A 164 -10.53 -22.24 -5.01
CA SER A 164 -9.11 -22.11 -5.34
C SER A 164 -8.40 -23.46 -5.20
N GLU A 165 -7.55 -23.83 -6.15
CA GLU A 165 -6.66 -25.01 -6.03
C GLU A 165 -5.71 -24.89 -4.83
N THR A 166 -5.54 -23.66 -4.32
CA THR A 166 -4.71 -23.37 -3.17
C THR A 166 -5.44 -23.83 -1.91
N LYS A 167 -4.88 -24.83 -1.22
CA LYS A 167 -5.41 -25.28 0.09
C LYS A 167 -4.94 -24.36 1.21
N ILE A 168 -5.60 -24.44 2.35
CA ILE A 168 -5.06 -23.88 3.60
C ILE A 168 -3.70 -24.52 3.85
N LYS A 169 -2.68 -23.69 4.07
CA LYS A 169 -1.30 -24.13 4.32
C LYS A 169 -0.83 -23.61 5.67
N ASP A 170 -0.28 -24.51 6.48
CA ASP A 170 0.40 -24.13 7.71
C ASP A 170 1.82 -23.67 7.36
N LEU A 171 2.26 -22.58 7.99
CA LEU A 171 3.57 -21.97 7.76
C LEU A 171 4.36 -21.90 9.07
N GLU A 172 5.69 -22.05 8.96
CA GLU A 172 6.59 -21.77 10.08
C GLU A 172 6.87 -20.26 10.21
N GLU A 173 6.87 -19.53 9.10
CA GLU A 173 7.02 -18.08 9.07
C GLU A 173 6.27 -17.46 7.90
N THR A 174 5.96 -16.17 8.03
CA THR A 174 5.38 -15.37 6.96
C THR A 174 5.85 -13.91 7.05
N ARG A 175 6.08 -13.28 5.89
CA ARG A 175 6.44 -11.87 5.80
C ARG A 175 5.22 -11.06 5.38
N VAL A 176 4.85 -10.09 6.21
CA VAL A 176 3.77 -9.14 5.94
C VAL A 176 4.36 -7.80 5.50
N PHE A 177 4.10 -7.44 4.25
CA PHE A 177 4.47 -6.15 3.69
C PHE A 177 3.43 -5.07 4.05
N PRO A 178 3.80 -3.77 3.99
CA PRO A 178 2.85 -2.69 4.19
C PRO A 178 1.66 -2.75 3.23
N ALA A 179 0.49 -2.28 3.67
CA ALA A 179 -0.73 -2.28 2.87
C ALA A 179 -0.74 -1.24 1.72
N LYS A 180 0.31 -0.41 1.64
CA LYS A 180 0.44 0.65 0.64
C LYS A 180 1.87 0.71 0.11
N HIS A 181 2.04 1.10 -1.16
CA HIS A 181 3.37 1.30 -1.77
C HIS A 181 4.07 2.56 -1.27
N TYR A 182 3.38 3.47 -0.60
CA TYR A 182 3.93 4.73 -0.08
C TYR A 182 3.82 4.73 1.44
N VAL A 183 4.86 4.25 2.11
CA VAL A 183 4.94 4.21 3.57
C VAL A 183 6.26 4.83 4.00
N THR A 184 6.21 5.62 5.05
CA THR A 184 7.37 6.37 5.55
C THR A 184 7.42 6.28 7.07
N GLU A 185 8.62 6.14 7.61
CA GLU A 185 8.85 6.10 9.05
C GLU A 185 8.42 7.42 9.71
N LYS A 186 7.79 7.32 10.89
CA LYS A 186 7.26 8.49 11.62
C LYS A 186 8.30 9.59 11.86
N GLN A 187 9.55 9.21 12.14
CA GLN A 187 10.64 10.17 12.35
C GLN A 187 10.96 10.97 11.08
N LYS A 188 10.97 10.32 9.91
CA LYS A 188 11.17 10.99 8.61
C LYS A 188 10.02 11.95 8.30
N LEU A 189 8.78 11.59 8.65
CA LEU A 189 7.62 12.49 8.48
C LEU A 189 7.78 13.78 9.28
N VAL A 190 8.19 13.70 10.55
CA VAL A 190 8.40 14.89 11.39
C VAL A 190 9.47 15.82 10.81
N LEU A 191 10.57 15.25 10.31
CA LEU A 191 11.62 16.03 9.65
C LEU A 191 11.14 16.65 8.34
N ALA A 192 10.39 15.88 7.53
CA ALA A 192 9.85 16.34 6.26
C ALA A 192 8.90 17.54 6.44
N VAL A 193 8.01 17.51 7.43
CA VAL A 193 7.10 18.63 7.74
C VAL A 193 7.89 19.90 8.05
N LYS A 194 8.93 19.81 8.90
CA LYS A 194 9.80 20.97 9.21
C LYS A 194 10.49 21.51 7.95
N ASN A 195 10.98 20.63 7.09
CA ASN A 195 11.64 21.05 5.85
C ASN A 195 10.65 21.74 4.88
N ILE A 196 9.43 21.22 4.77
CA ILE A 196 8.36 21.84 3.97
C ILE A 196 8.00 23.23 4.52
N GLU A 197 7.87 23.39 5.84
CA GLU A 197 7.63 24.69 6.47
C GLU A 197 8.77 25.68 6.20
N LEU A 198 10.03 25.24 6.24
CA LEU A 198 11.18 26.07 5.92
C LEU A 198 11.20 26.48 4.45
N GLU A 199 10.93 25.56 3.53
CA GLU A 199 10.84 25.84 2.09
C GLU A 199 9.70 26.80 1.77
N LEU A 200 8.52 26.58 2.36
CA LEU A 200 7.36 27.46 2.24
C LEU A 200 7.71 28.90 2.65
N ASN A 201 8.34 29.08 3.81
CA ASN A 201 8.73 30.41 4.29
C ASN A 201 9.73 31.10 3.34
N ARG A 202 10.67 30.34 2.75
CA ARG A 202 11.62 30.87 1.76
C ARG A 202 10.94 31.29 0.46
N GLU A 203 10.07 30.45 -0.08
CA GLU A 203 9.36 30.75 -1.33
C GLU A 203 8.36 31.91 -1.14
N LEU A 204 7.66 31.98 -0.01
CA LEU A 204 6.79 33.13 0.31
C LEU A 204 7.59 34.45 0.37
N ALA A 205 8.76 34.45 1.01
CA ALA A 205 9.61 35.63 1.06
C ALA A 205 10.10 36.06 -0.33
N LYS A 206 10.44 35.09 -1.20
CA LYS A 206 10.84 35.34 -2.58
C LYS A 206 9.70 35.91 -3.43
N LEU A 207 8.50 35.33 -3.35
CA LEU A 207 7.32 35.81 -4.07
C LEU A 207 6.90 37.20 -3.63
N LYS A 208 6.94 37.50 -2.32
CA LYS A 208 6.70 38.85 -1.77
C LYS A 208 7.69 39.87 -2.32
N LYS A 209 8.98 39.55 -2.39
CA LYS A 209 10.00 40.43 -3.00
C LYS A 209 9.76 40.68 -4.50
N GLN A 210 9.13 39.74 -5.19
CA GLN A 210 8.77 39.85 -6.61
C GLN A 210 7.42 40.57 -6.83
N ASN A 211 6.80 41.12 -5.78
CA ASN A 211 5.45 41.73 -5.82
C ASN A 211 4.39 40.83 -6.47
N ARG A 212 4.55 39.50 -6.43
CA ARG A 212 3.52 38.57 -6.90
C ARG A 212 2.43 38.46 -5.83
N ALA A 213 1.19 38.75 -6.21
CA ALA A 213 0.04 38.58 -5.33
C ALA A 213 -0.10 37.09 -4.97
N ILE A 214 -0.20 36.80 -3.67
CA ILE A 214 -0.47 35.45 -3.18
C ILE A 214 -1.98 35.35 -3.00
N LEU A 215 -2.65 34.51 -3.78
CA LEU A 215 -4.05 34.18 -3.54
C LEU A 215 -4.12 33.40 -2.23
N SER A 216 -4.68 34.01 -1.19
CA SER A 216 -4.92 33.34 0.10
C SER A 216 -6.14 32.43 0.00
N SER A 217 -6.09 31.37 -0.80
CA SER A 217 -7.10 30.30 -0.79
C SER A 217 -6.66 29.16 0.14
N ALA A 218 -6.39 29.52 1.39
CA ALA A 218 -6.25 28.56 2.48
C ALA A 218 -6.75 29.19 3.78
N THR A 219 -7.97 29.75 3.76
CA THR A 219 -8.73 29.88 5.00
C THR A 219 -9.18 28.45 5.36
N PRO A 220 -8.76 27.88 6.51
CA PRO A 220 -9.28 26.59 6.92
C PRO A 220 -10.78 26.76 7.12
N ALA A 221 -11.58 26.00 6.38
CA ALA A 221 -12.99 25.84 6.66
C ALA A 221 -13.11 25.16 8.03
N ASN A 222 -13.17 25.94 9.11
CA ASN A 222 -13.62 25.41 10.39
C ASN A 222 -14.32 26.47 11.24
N ARG A 223 -15.43 26.01 11.85
CA ARG A 223 -16.25 26.63 12.90
C ARG A 223 -17.20 27.75 12.48
N ARG A 224 -18.37 27.34 12.02
CA ARG A 224 -19.62 27.93 12.53
C ARG A 224 -20.46 26.83 13.17
N SER A 225 -20.45 26.85 14.50
CA SER A 225 -21.49 26.31 15.36
C SER A 225 -22.83 26.97 15.04
N ARG A 226 -23.85 26.17 14.72
CA ARG A 226 -25.20 26.25 15.28
C ARG A 226 -25.79 24.85 15.25
#